data_AF-A0A182XAT5-F1
#
_entry.id   AF-A0A182XAT5-F1
#
_cell.length_a   1.000
_cell.length_b   1.000
_cell.length_c   1.000
_cell.angle_alpha   90.00
_cell.angle_beta   90.00
_cell.angle_gamma   90.00
#
_symmetry.space_group_name_H-M   'P 1'
#
loop_
_entity.id
_entity.type
_entity.pdbx_description
1 polymer ?
#
loop_
_entity_poly.entity_id
_entity_poly.type
_entity_poly.pdbx_seq_one_letter_code
_entity_poly.pdbx_strand_id
1 'polypeptide(L)'
;MASFVAKVVTRCEEALETKHLNLSECELIQVPDAVYHLMRHTELKTCDLSSNVITKISPKFAVKFSLITDLNLSHNQMARLPDELADLHSLEMLDISHNSFITLPAVVFKMPKLRELKANNNAIIDIDRDEIIASDSLELVDLRHNPLTPMCHDLLKHAVLSFRIELSERVKEDWEDLTECE
;
A
#
# COMPACT_ATOMS: atom_id res chain seq x y z
N MET A 1 10.88 26.48 -0.20
CA MET A 1 10.17 26.14 1.05
C MET A 1 8.79 26.79 1.17
N ALA A 2 8.61 28.10 0.94
CA ALA A 2 7.31 28.76 1.11
C ALA A 2 6.18 28.26 0.17
N SER A 3 6.50 27.92 -1.09
CA SER A 3 5.51 27.43 -2.07
C SER A 3 4.96 26.04 -1.74
N PHE A 4 5.77 25.15 -1.18
CA PHE A 4 5.37 23.79 -0.81
C PHE A 4 4.42 23.79 0.40
N VAL A 5 4.76 24.53 1.46
CA VAL A 5 3.92 24.61 2.67
C VAL A 5 2.58 25.25 2.32
N ALA A 6 2.57 26.30 1.50
CA ALA A 6 1.34 26.90 1.02
C ALA A 6 0.48 25.88 0.24
N LYS A 7 1.08 25.09 -0.66
CA LYS A 7 0.37 24.03 -1.41
C LYS A 7 -0.26 23.01 -0.46
N VAL A 8 0.49 22.49 0.52
CA VAL A 8 -0.03 21.52 1.50
C VAL A 8 -1.16 22.12 2.34
N VAL A 9 -1.00 23.36 2.82
CA VAL A 9 -2.03 24.04 3.63
C VAL A 9 -3.32 24.23 2.83
N THR A 10 -3.23 24.73 1.59
CA THR A 10 -4.42 24.90 0.73
C THR A 10 -5.13 23.57 0.48
N ARG A 11 -4.37 22.49 0.20
CA ARG A 11 -4.95 21.15 0.00
C ARG A 11 -5.58 20.59 1.28
N CYS A 12 -5.00 20.87 2.44
CA CYS A 12 -5.62 20.53 3.73
C CYS A 12 -6.91 21.31 3.95
N GLU A 13 -6.96 22.61 3.60
CA GLU A 13 -8.18 23.42 3.70
C GLU A 13 -9.30 22.89 2.79
N GLU A 14 -8.99 22.53 1.54
CA GLU A 14 -9.93 21.86 0.63
C GLU A 14 -10.43 20.51 1.17
N ALA A 15 -9.55 19.78 1.86
CA ALA A 15 -9.89 18.51 2.50
C ALA A 15 -10.83 18.68 3.71
N LEU A 16 -10.93 19.87 4.31
CA LEU A 16 -11.89 20.15 5.39
C LEU A 16 -13.33 20.03 4.89
N GLU A 17 -13.60 20.48 3.67
CA GLU A 17 -14.93 20.45 3.07
C GLU A 17 -15.21 19.10 2.38
N THR A 18 -14.22 18.58 1.66
CA THR A 18 -14.40 17.37 0.83
C THR A 18 -14.19 16.06 1.59
N LYS A 19 -13.53 16.08 2.76
CA LYS A 19 -13.07 14.89 3.51
C LYS A 19 -12.11 13.99 2.72
N HIS A 20 -11.54 14.51 1.65
CA HIS A 20 -10.59 13.85 0.77
C HIS A 20 -9.29 14.65 0.80
N LEU A 21 -8.25 14.10 1.44
CA LEU A 21 -6.97 14.79 1.55
C LEU A 21 -6.09 14.40 0.37
N ASN A 22 -5.85 15.34 -0.56
CA ASN A 22 -4.93 15.12 -1.66
C ASN A 22 -3.62 15.90 -1.44
N LEU A 23 -2.57 15.16 -1.11
CA LEU A 23 -1.20 15.64 -0.94
C LEU A 23 -0.26 15.00 -1.97
N SER A 24 -0.77 14.63 -3.14
CA SER A 24 0.06 14.07 -4.20
C SER A 24 1.02 15.12 -4.79
N GLU A 25 2.15 14.66 -5.34
CA GLU A 25 3.14 15.51 -6.02
C GLU A 25 3.60 16.70 -5.17
N CYS A 26 3.87 16.44 -3.89
CA CYS A 26 4.30 17.44 -2.93
C CYS A 26 5.76 17.25 -2.52
N GLU A 27 6.49 16.31 -3.14
CA GLU A 27 7.89 15.98 -2.80
C GLU A 27 8.06 15.72 -1.28
N LEU A 28 7.03 15.14 -0.65
CA LEU A 28 7.01 14.88 0.78
C LEU A 28 7.97 13.75 1.14
N ILE A 29 8.91 14.02 2.06
CA ILE A 29 9.76 12.97 2.66
C ILE A 29 9.00 12.23 3.77
N GLN A 30 8.09 12.94 4.44
CA GLN A 30 7.19 12.46 5.47
C GLN A 30 5.98 13.38 5.56
N VAL A 31 4.89 12.91 6.17
CA VAL A 31 3.75 13.76 6.49
C VAL A 31 4.18 14.79 7.56
N PRO A 32 4.10 16.10 7.28
CA PRO A 32 4.57 17.13 8.20
C PRO A 32 3.58 17.33 9.35
N ASP A 33 4.08 17.76 10.50
CA ASP A 33 3.27 17.93 11.71
C ASP A 33 2.10 18.91 11.52
N ALA A 34 2.26 19.89 10.63
CA ALA A 34 1.20 20.82 10.27
C ALA A 34 -0.07 20.11 9.76
N VAL A 35 0.06 19.03 8.99
CA VAL A 35 -1.09 18.26 8.48
C VAL A 35 -1.86 17.63 9.64
N TYR A 36 -1.17 17.06 10.64
CA TYR A 36 -1.83 16.50 11.81
C TYR A 36 -2.57 17.56 12.65
N HIS A 37 -2.06 18.80 12.68
CA HIS A 37 -2.71 19.92 13.37
C HIS A 37 -3.90 20.47 12.60
N LEU A 38 -3.78 20.66 11.29
CA LEU A 38 -4.85 21.17 10.42
C LEU A 38 -6.01 20.18 10.33
N MET A 39 -5.70 18.89 10.20
CA MET A 39 -6.69 17.81 10.14
C MET A 39 -7.11 17.32 11.53
N ARG A 40 -6.92 18.14 12.58
CA ARG A 40 -7.23 17.73 13.95
C ARG A 40 -8.72 17.47 14.16
N HIS A 41 -9.57 18.26 13.50
CA HIS A 41 -11.02 18.23 13.65
C HIS A 41 -11.76 17.66 12.44
N THR A 42 -11.02 17.05 11.51
CA THR A 42 -11.56 16.58 10.24
C THR A 42 -11.42 15.08 10.14
N GLU A 43 -12.54 14.42 9.94
CA GLU A 43 -12.59 12.99 9.68
C GLU A 43 -12.39 12.76 8.18
N LEU A 44 -11.20 12.31 7.81
CA LEU A 44 -10.88 11.96 6.44
C LEU A 44 -11.45 10.59 6.09
N LYS A 45 -12.04 10.52 4.90
CA LYS A 45 -12.43 9.26 4.28
C LYS A 45 -11.38 8.77 3.32
N THR A 46 -10.79 9.65 2.51
CA THR A 46 -9.72 9.25 1.60
C THR A 46 -8.50 10.13 1.78
N CYS A 47 -7.33 9.53 1.55
CA CYS A 47 -6.05 10.22 1.61
C CYS A 47 -5.18 9.76 0.44
N ASP A 48 -4.78 10.72 -0.37
CA ASP A 48 -3.86 10.53 -1.49
C ASP A 48 -2.52 11.19 -1.16
N LEU A 49 -1.50 10.37 -0.98
CA LEU A 49 -0.11 10.74 -0.75
C LEU A 49 0.77 10.25 -1.90
N SER A 50 0.20 9.98 -3.07
CA SER A 50 0.92 9.44 -4.21
C SER A 50 1.95 10.39 -4.78
N SER A 51 2.95 9.86 -5.50
CA SER A 51 3.98 10.67 -6.19
C SER A 51 4.74 11.60 -5.24
N ASN A 52 5.18 11.06 -4.11
CA ASN A 52 6.02 11.75 -3.14
C ASN A 52 7.33 10.98 -2.94
N VAL A 53 8.15 11.42 -2.00
CA VAL A 53 9.40 10.74 -1.61
C VAL A 53 9.29 10.17 -0.20
N ILE A 54 8.09 9.71 0.17
CA ILE A 54 7.81 9.21 1.51
C ILE A 54 8.54 7.90 1.70
N THR A 55 9.40 7.84 2.71
CA THR A 55 10.16 6.64 3.04
C THR A 55 9.53 5.85 4.19
N LYS A 56 8.79 6.55 5.07
CA LYS A 56 8.16 5.98 6.27
C LYS A 56 6.90 6.76 6.62
N ILE A 57 5.90 6.04 7.12
CA ILE A 57 4.71 6.62 7.76
C ILE A 57 4.85 6.55 9.27
N SER A 58 4.50 7.63 9.94
CA SER A 58 4.48 7.69 11.41
C SER A 58 3.30 6.88 11.94
N PRO A 59 3.45 6.09 13.02
CA PRO A 59 2.34 5.34 13.63
C PRO A 59 1.19 6.24 14.09
N LYS A 60 1.50 7.51 14.40
CA LYS A 60 0.49 8.55 14.71
C LYS A 60 -0.52 8.76 13.58
N PHE A 61 -0.15 8.45 12.34
CA PHE A 61 -1.03 8.56 11.18
C PHE A 61 -2.24 7.64 11.32
N ALA A 62 -2.02 6.37 11.67
CA ALA A 62 -3.09 5.39 11.79
C ALA A 62 -4.06 5.76 12.93
N VAL A 63 -3.52 6.18 14.07
CA VAL A 63 -4.31 6.64 15.22
C VAL A 63 -5.11 7.90 14.87
N LYS A 64 -4.52 8.81 14.08
CA LYS A 64 -5.17 10.07 13.75
C LYS A 64 -6.27 9.91 12.70
N PHE A 65 -6.06 9.03 11.74
CA PHE A 65 -6.90 8.86 10.57
C PHE A 65 -7.59 7.48 10.54
N SER A 66 -8.09 7.04 11.69
CA SER A 66 -8.72 5.72 11.88
C SER A 66 -9.98 5.49 11.04
N LEU A 67 -10.58 6.54 10.49
CA LEU A 67 -11.79 6.51 9.68
C LEU A 67 -11.54 6.50 8.17
N ILE A 68 -10.27 6.50 7.73
CA ILE A 68 -9.95 6.44 6.30
C ILE A 68 -10.41 5.09 5.74
N THR A 69 -11.10 5.16 4.60
CA THR A 69 -11.52 4.05 3.75
C THR A 69 -10.56 3.79 2.61
N ASP A 70 -9.94 4.85 2.06
CA ASP A 70 -9.07 4.73 0.89
C ASP A 70 -7.75 5.46 1.12
N LEU A 71 -6.63 4.73 1.06
CA LEU A 71 -5.30 5.26 1.27
C LEU A 71 -4.43 4.96 0.05
N ASN A 72 -4.00 6.01 -0.65
CA ASN A 72 -3.08 5.91 -1.78
C ASN A 72 -1.69 6.39 -1.38
N LEU A 73 -0.73 5.47 -1.38
CA LEU A 73 0.69 5.70 -1.12
C LEU A 73 1.54 5.32 -2.33
N SER A 74 0.95 5.23 -3.52
CA SER A 74 1.65 4.85 -4.74
C SER A 74 2.77 5.82 -5.11
N HIS A 75 3.76 5.37 -5.88
CA HIS A 75 4.87 6.22 -6.34
C HIS A 75 5.59 6.93 -5.19
N ASN A 76 6.03 6.13 -4.21
CA ASN A 76 6.82 6.59 -3.07
C ASN A 76 8.09 5.74 -2.94
N GLN A 77 8.87 5.95 -1.87
CA GLN A 77 10.10 5.20 -1.61
C GLN A 77 9.98 4.39 -0.33
N MET A 78 8.78 3.89 -0.03
CA MET A 78 8.53 3.13 1.18
C MET A 78 9.10 1.72 1.06
N ALA A 79 9.74 1.28 2.15
CA ALA A 79 10.26 -0.08 2.27
C ALA A 79 9.54 -0.90 3.35
N ARG A 80 8.76 -0.24 4.22
CA ARG A 80 8.02 -0.87 5.32
C ARG A 80 6.79 -0.05 5.71
N LEU A 81 5.78 -0.73 6.24
CA LEU A 81 4.63 -0.11 6.89
C LEU A 81 4.71 -0.35 8.42
N PRO A 82 4.27 0.62 9.25
CA PRO A 82 4.18 0.43 10.69
C PRO A 82 3.07 -0.55 11.05
N ASP A 83 3.24 -1.34 12.11
CA ASP A 83 2.24 -2.31 12.59
C ASP A 83 0.95 -1.63 13.05
N GLU A 84 1.06 -0.38 13.53
CA GLU A 84 -0.08 0.45 13.93
C GLU A 84 -1.00 0.77 12.75
N LEU A 85 -0.58 0.57 11.50
CA LEU A 85 -1.47 0.72 10.35
C LEU A 85 -2.63 -0.28 10.39
N ALA A 86 -2.49 -1.41 11.10
CA ALA A 86 -3.60 -2.35 11.32
C ALA A 86 -4.76 -1.74 12.12
N ASP A 87 -4.52 -0.65 12.88
CA ASP A 87 -5.58 0.08 13.59
C ASP A 87 -6.49 0.91 12.67
N LEU A 88 -6.22 0.92 11.36
CA LEU A 88 -7.13 1.46 10.35
C LEU A 88 -8.29 0.49 10.10
N HIS A 89 -9.21 0.41 11.07
CA HIS A 89 -10.35 -0.51 11.06
C HIS A 89 -11.36 -0.23 9.94
N SER A 90 -11.33 0.96 9.34
CA SER A 90 -12.24 1.38 8.27
C SER A 90 -11.61 1.30 6.88
N LEU A 91 -10.32 0.96 6.75
CA LEU A 91 -9.63 0.97 5.47
C LEU A 91 -10.12 -0.19 4.59
N GLU A 92 -10.62 0.15 3.42
CA GLU A 92 -11.14 -0.77 2.40
C GLU A 92 -10.19 -0.89 1.20
N MET A 93 -9.52 0.19 0.82
CA MET A 93 -8.57 0.21 -0.29
C MET A 93 -7.21 0.76 0.14
N LEU A 94 -6.15 0.00 -0.13
CA LEU A 94 -4.77 0.41 0.09
C LEU A 94 -3.95 0.26 -1.19
N ASP A 95 -3.38 1.37 -1.66
CA ASP A 95 -2.45 1.37 -2.78
C ASP A 95 -1.03 1.68 -2.30
N ILE A 96 -0.14 0.70 -2.44
CA ILE A 96 1.30 0.79 -2.17
C ILE A 96 2.12 0.49 -3.42
N SER A 97 1.52 0.64 -4.61
CA SER A 97 2.19 0.39 -5.88
C SER A 97 3.38 1.34 -6.12
N HIS A 98 4.33 0.96 -6.96
CA HIS A 98 5.49 1.81 -7.26
C HIS A 98 6.24 2.28 -5.99
N ASN A 99 6.54 1.34 -5.10
CA ASN A 99 7.35 1.57 -3.90
C ASN A 99 8.58 0.64 -3.93
N SER A 100 9.26 0.48 -2.80
CA SER A 100 10.46 -0.37 -2.66
C SER A 100 10.25 -1.46 -1.60
N PHE A 101 9.04 -2.01 -1.51
CA PHE A 101 8.74 -3.12 -0.61
C PHE A 101 9.45 -4.39 -1.07
N ILE A 102 10.21 -5.02 -0.16
CA ILE A 102 10.94 -6.29 -0.42
C ILE A 102 10.07 -7.50 -0.08
N THR A 103 9.17 -7.33 0.88
CA THR A 103 8.18 -8.31 1.32
C THR A 103 6.85 -7.60 1.50
N LEU A 104 5.74 -8.32 1.31
CA LEU A 104 4.43 -7.76 1.64
C LEU A 104 4.31 -7.67 3.18
N PRO A 105 3.96 -6.52 3.75
CA PRO A 105 3.95 -6.36 5.20
C PRO A 105 2.73 -7.02 5.82
N ALA A 106 2.96 -7.89 6.81
CA ALA A 106 1.96 -8.62 7.60
C ALA A 106 0.73 -7.80 8.05
N VAL A 107 0.97 -6.50 8.30
CA VAL A 107 -0.02 -5.53 8.74
C VAL A 107 -1.24 -5.45 7.82
N VAL A 108 -1.07 -5.65 6.51
CA VAL A 108 -2.18 -5.57 5.54
C VAL A 108 -3.17 -6.72 5.70
N PHE A 109 -2.69 -7.89 6.16
CA PHE A 109 -3.53 -9.06 6.40
C PHE A 109 -4.30 -8.97 7.72
N LYS A 110 -3.83 -8.15 8.65
CA LYS A 110 -4.48 -7.90 9.95
C LYS A 110 -5.63 -6.88 9.86
N MET A 111 -5.77 -6.18 8.74
CA MET A 111 -6.79 -5.14 8.56
C MET A 111 -8.17 -5.78 8.34
N PRO A 112 -9.15 -5.54 9.23
CA PRO A 112 -10.41 -6.29 9.24
C PRO A 112 -11.34 -5.95 8.08
N LYS A 113 -11.14 -4.81 7.41
CA LYS A 113 -12.01 -4.33 6.32
C LYS A 113 -11.28 -4.10 5.01
N LEU A 114 -9.99 -4.43 4.91
CA LEU A 114 -9.24 -4.20 3.69
C LEU A 114 -9.74 -5.18 2.62
N ARG A 115 -10.27 -4.65 1.52
CA ARG A 115 -10.84 -5.42 0.41
C ARG A 115 -9.90 -5.40 -0.79
N GLU A 116 -9.29 -4.26 -1.08
CA GLU A 116 -8.38 -4.11 -2.22
C GLU A 116 -6.99 -3.68 -1.77
N LEU A 117 -5.98 -4.47 -2.16
CA LEU A 117 -4.57 -4.16 -1.95
C LEU A 117 -3.84 -4.11 -3.28
N LYS A 118 -3.30 -2.95 -3.64
CA LYS A 118 -2.44 -2.78 -4.82
C LYS A 118 -0.99 -2.67 -4.39
N ALA A 119 -0.18 -3.64 -4.77
CA ALA A 119 1.25 -3.70 -4.47
C ALA A 119 2.09 -3.98 -5.73
N ASN A 120 1.57 -3.60 -6.91
CA ASN A 120 2.28 -3.75 -8.18
C ASN A 120 3.50 -2.83 -8.28
N ASN A 121 4.47 -3.19 -9.13
CA ASN A 121 5.70 -2.42 -9.32
C ASN A 121 6.46 -2.18 -8.00
N ASN A 122 6.62 -3.23 -7.20
CA ASN A 122 7.47 -3.23 -6.02
C ASN A 122 8.65 -4.20 -6.21
N ALA A 123 9.48 -4.35 -5.18
CA ALA A 123 10.59 -5.29 -5.15
C ALA A 123 10.24 -6.55 -4.35
N ILE A 124 8.97 -6.98 -4.35
CA ILE A 124 8.49 -8.08 -3.49
C ILE A 124 9.04 -9.41 -4.01
N ILE A 125 9.84 -10.08 -3.17
CA ILE A 125 10.51 -11.35 -3.50
C ILE A 125 9.73 -12.54 -2.97
N ASP A 126 9.15 -12.39 -1.78
CA ASP A 126 8.48 -13.45 -1.05
C ASP A 126 7.31 -12.90 -0.21
N ILE A 127 6.34 -13.77 0.06
CA ILE A 127 5.12 -13.51 0.84
C ILE A 127 4.87 -14.73 1.71
N ASP A 128 4.61 -14.50 2.98
CA ASP A 128 4.31 -15.59 3.90
C ASP A 128 2.93 -16.20 3.58
N ARG A 129 2.93 -17.53 3.38
CA ARG A 129 1.72 -18.29 3.06
C ARG A 129 0.70 -18.24 4.21
N ASP A 130 1.17 -18.27 5.45
CA ASP A 130 0.26 -18.29 6.59
C ASP A 130 -0.43 -16.93 6.76
N GLU A 131 0.30 -15.84 6.49
CA GLU A 131 -0.26 -14.49 6.59
C GLU A 131 -1.27 -14.19 5.48
N ILE A 132 -0.99 -14.62 4.25
CA ILE A 132 -1.90 -14.42 3.12
C ILE A 132 -3.18 -15.27 3.23
N ILE A 133 -3.10 -16.45 3.87
CA ILE A 133 -4.28 -17.27 4.16
C ILE A 133 -5.08 -16.69 5.33
N ALA A 134 -4.41 -16.02 6.27
CA ALA A 134 -5.07 -15.43 7.44
C ALA A 134 -5.97 -14.22 7.10
N SER A 135 -5.82 -13.60 5.93
CA SER A 135 -6.70 -12.50 5.51
C SER A 135 -8.02 -13.03 4.94
N ASP A 136 -9.09 -12.84 5.70
CA ASP A 136 -10.47 -13.17 5.28
C ASP A 136 -11.23 -11.97 4.68
N SER A 137 -10.69 -10.77 4.80
CA SER A 137 -11.33 -9.52 4.36
C SER A 137 -10.99 -9.11 2.94
N LEU A 138 -9.83 -9.55 2.43
CA LEU A 138 -9.34 -9.19 1.10
C LEU A 138 -10.24 -9.79 0.02
N GLU A 139 -10.39 -9.07 -1.08
CA GLU A 139 -11.11 -9.47 -2.29
C GLU A 139 -10.21 -9.43 -3.52
N LEU A 140 -9.28 -8.48 -3.57
CA LEU A 140 -8.32 -8.32 -4.65
C LEU A 140 -6.93 -7.94 -4.11
N VAL A 141 -5.90 -8.66 -4.56
CA VAL A 141 -4.50 -8.35 -4.29
C VAL A 141 -3.72 -8.30 -5.60
N ASP A 142 -3.20 -7.14 -5.95
CA ASP A 142 -2.38 -6.95 -7.16
C ASP A 142 -0.89 -6.95 -6.81
N LEU A 143 -0.16 -7.95 -7.31
CA LEU A 143 1.28 -8.11 -7.15
C LEU A 143 2.01 -8.13 -8.49
N ARG A 144 1.41 -7.62 -9.56
CA ARG A 144 2.04 -7.57 -10.89
C ARG A 144 3.34 -6.78 -10.85
N HIS A 145 4.26 -7.12 -11.75
CA HIS A 145 5.58 -6.48 -11.82
C HIS A 145 6.35 -6.47 -10.49
N ASN A 146 6.30 -7.59 -9.76
CA ASN A 146 7.19 -7.86 -8.63
C ASN A 146 8.15 -9.01 -8.98
N PRO A 147 9.40 -8.97 -8.52
CA PRO A 147 10.38 -10.05 -8.70
C PRO A 147 10.09 -11.22 -7.75
N LEU A 148 8.87 -11.76 -7.77
CA LEU A 148 8.46 -12.89 -6.94
C LEU A 148 9.28 -14.12 -7.31
N THR A 149 9.78 -14.82 -6.30
CA THR A 149 10.49 -16.09 -6.49
C THR A 149 9.53 -17.09 -7.15
N PRO A 150 10.02 -17.97 -8.05
CA PRO A 150 9.22 -19.05 -8.65
C PRO A 150 8.36 -19.81 -7.64
N MET A 151 8.97 -20.20 -6.52
CA MET A 151 8.29 -20.93 -5.45
C MET A 151 7.10 -20.15 -4.89
N CYS A 152 7.25 -18.85 -4.65
CA CYS A 152 6.17 -17.98 -4.17
C CYS A 152 5.07 -17.84 -5.21
N HIS A 153 5.44 -17.66 -6.48
CA HIS A 153 4.47 -17.57 -7.57
C HIS A 153 3.63 -18.86 -7.68
N ASP A 154 4.27 -20.03 -7.62
CA ASP A 154 3.57 -21.32 -7.63
C ASP A 154 2.71 -21.49 -6.37
N LEU A 155 3.23 -21.15 -5.18
CA LEU A 155 2.46 -21.17 -3.95
C LEU A 155 1.21 -20.30 -4.03
N LEU A 156 1.31 -19.07 -4.53
CA LEU A 156 0.20 -18.14 -4.66
C LEU A 156 -0.82 -18.58 -5.71
N LYS A 157 -0.36 -19.19 -6.80
CA LYS A 157 -1.22 -19.72 -7.86
C LYS A 157 -1.98 -20.98 -7.44
N HIS A 158 -1.36 -21.81 -6.58
CA HIS A 158 -1.95 -23.04 -6.05
C HIS A 158 -2.62 -22.86 -4.67
N ALA A 159 -2.40 -21.73 -4.00
CA ALA A 159 -3.05 -21.41 -2.74
C ALA A 159 -4.55 -21.21 -2.98
N VAL A 160 -5.35 -21.83 -2.12
CA VAL A 160 -6.79 -21.58 -2.06
C VAL A 160 -6.98 -20.31 -1.26
N LEU A 161 -6.88 -19.17 -1.95
CA LEU A 161 -7.13 -17.86 -1.36
C LEU A 161 -8.61 -17.53 -1.47
N SER A 162 -9.17 -16.89 -0.44
CA SER A 162 -10.56 -16.38 -0.44
C SER A 162 -10.77 -15.21 -1.41
N PHE A 163 -9.70 -14.77 -2.07
CA PHE A 163 -9.64 -13.54 -2.86
C PHE A 163 -8.90 -13.73 -4.19
N ARG A 164 -9.06 -12.75 -5.07
CA ARG A 164 -8.41 -12.75 -6.38
C ARG A 164 -7.01 -12.17 -6.27
N ILE A 165 -6.01 -12.93 -6.70
CA ILE A 165 -4.63 -12.46 -6.78
C ILE A 165 -4.22 -12.23 -8.23
N GLU A 166 -3.69 -11.06 -8.53
CA GLU A 166 -3.11 -10.75 -9.84
C GLU A 166 -1.59 -10.85 -9.77
N LEU A 167 -1.02 -11.75 -10.55
CA LEU A 167 0.41 -12.00 -10.64
C LEU A 167 0.89 -11.63 -12.05
N SER A 168 2.14 -11.19 -12.15
CA SER A 168 2.79 -11.01 -13.46
C SER A 168 3.03 -12.38 -14.09
N GLU A 169 2.97 -12.47 -15.43
CA GLU A 169 3.44 -13.68 -16.11
C GLU A 169 4.90 -13.92 -15.76
N ARG A 170 5.19 -15.12 -15.24
CA ARG A 170 6.55 -15.56 -14.98
C ARG A 170 7.28 -15.59 -16.32
N VAL A 171 8.34 -14.80 -16.45
CA VAL A 171 9.28 -14.96 -17.54
C VAL A 171 10.00 -16.28 -17.26
N LYS A 172 9.58 -17.37 -17.93
CA LYS A 172 10.37 -18.60 -17.97
C LYS A 172 11.72 -18.23 -18.58
N GLU A 173 12.80 -18.49 -17.87
CA GLU A 173 14.13 -18.37 -18.48
C GLU A 173 14.26 -19.48 -19.52
N ASP A 174 14.89 -19.18 -20.67
CA ASP A 174 15.02 -20.09 -21.82
C ASP A 174 15.62 -21.48 -21.46
N TRP A 175 16.26 -21.60 -20.28
CA TRP A 175 16.80 -22.84 -19.76
C TRP A 175 15.74 -23.80 -19.17
N GLU A 176 14.54 -23.33 -18.83
CA GLU A 176 13.44 -24.17 -18.31
C GLU A 176 12.69 -24.95 -19.41
N ASP A 177 12.80 -24.53 -20.68
CA ASP A 177 12.21 -25.26 -21.82
C ASP A 177 13.14 -26.39 -22.32
N LEU A 178 14.39 -26.46 -21.86
CA LEU A 178 15.34 -27.51 -22.26
C LEU A 178 15.14 -28.84 -21.51
N THR A 179 14.28 -28.87 -20.49
CA THR A 179 13.93 -30.09 -19.75
C THR A 179 12.81 -30.92 -20.38
N GLU A 180 12.20 -30.47 -21.49
CA GLU A 180 11.15 -31.23 -22.21
C GLU A 180 11.67 -32.01 -23.44
N CYS A 181 12.97 -32.32 -23.50
CA CYS A 181 13.56 -33.19 -24.53
C CYS A 181 14.17 -34.46 -23.93
N GLU A 182 13.33 -35.44 -23.58
CA GLU A 182 13.70 -36.87 -23.52
C GLU A 182 12.73 -37.71 -24.38
#